data_AF-H5WVN6-F1
#
_entry.id   AF-H5WVN6-F1
#
_cell.length_a   1.000
_cell.length_b   1.000
_cell.length_c   1.000
_cell.angle_alpha   90.00
_cell.angle_beta   90.00
_cell.angle_gamma   90.00
#
_symmetry.space_group_name_H-M   'P 1'
#
loop_
_entity.id
_entity.type
_entity.pdbx_description
1 polymer ?
#
loop_
_entity_poly.entity_id
_entity_poly.type
_entity_poly.pdbx_seq_one_letter_code
_entity_poly.pdbx_strand_id
1 'polypeptide(L)'
;MGCPIEVTPPPRWRQRLALATLALAAALPPAWADGAPALQGPARCRFAAPADWPTRDVRWSGACSKSRLAEGRGVLRAYDGKRVVMAFYGRLKAGRPDLGAAEVEGGWLAGRYQDGRPVNDGDRNTLIQAFDEASAAARQLAAGYRKAGNAASARHYQDKATQLARQLD
;
A
#
# COMPACT_ATOMS: atom_id res chain seq x y z
N MET A 1 63.73 64.56 9.88
CA MET A 1 63.39 64.98 8.49
C MET A 1 63.38 63.74 7.63
N GLY A 2 62.28 63.49 6.91
CA GLY A 2 62.14 62.34 6.00
C GLY A 2 60.84 61.58 6.22
N CYS A 3 59.71 62.17 5.78
CA CYS A 3 58.38 61.57 5.79
C CYS A 3 58.30 60.32 4.88
N PRO A 4 57.41 59.37 5.21
CA PRO A 4 57.23 58.14 4.44
C PRO A 4 56.37 58.40 3.19
N ILE A 5 56.73 57.77 2.08
CA ILE A 5 55.87 57.62 0.92
C ILE A 5 55.64 56.13 0.68
N GLU A 6 54.40 55.76 0.89
CA GLU A 6 53.78 54.47 0.67
C GLU A 6 53.77 54.19 -0.84
N VAL A 7 54.37 53.08 -1.27
CA VAL A 7 54.40 52.67 -2.67
C VAL A 7 53.29 51.65 -2.89
N THR A 8 52.23 52.08 -3.57
CA THR A 8 51.19 51.21 -4.12
C THR A 8 51.68 50.55 -5.42
N PRO A 9 51.51 49.23 -5.61
CA PRO A 9 51.80 48.58 -6.89
C PRO A 9 50.62 48.70 -7.89
N PRO A 10 50.89 48.86 -9.20
CA PRO A 10 49.88 48.96 -10.26
C PRO A 10 49.39 47.59 -10.77
N PRO A 11 48.29 47.55 -11.54
CA PRO A 11 47.51 46.34 -11.79
C PRO A 11 48.12 45.50 -12.91
N ARG A 12 47.98 44.18 -12.80
CA ARG A 12 48.32 43.24 -13.87
C ARG A 12 47.07 42.50 -14.32
N TRP A 13 46.48 43.03 -15.38
CA TRP A 13 45.44 42.38 -16.16
C TRP A 13 45.98 41.12 -16.85
N ARG A 14 45.06 40.18 -17.06
CA ARG A 14 45.16 38.96 -17.87
C ARG A 14 45.76 37.74 -17.17
N GLN A 15 44.98 37.10 -16.31
CA GLN A 15 45.01 35.64 -16.21
C GLN A 15 43.58 35.08 -16.20
N ARG A 16 43.18 34.70 -17.41
CA ARG A 16 42.33 33.57 -17.80
C ARG A 16 41.41 33.01 -16.71
N LEU A 17 40.11 33.25 -16.92
CA LEU A 17 38.98 32.53 -16.34
C LEU A 17 39.24 31.02 -16.29
N ALA A 18 39.48 30.49 -15.09
CA ALA A 18 39.26 29.09 -14.79
C ALA A 18 37.88 28.99 -14.13
N LEU A 19 36.87 28.71 -14.95
CA LEU A 19 35.54 28.29 -14.51
C LEU A 19 35.68 26.96 -13.76
N ALA A 20 35.77 27.02 -12.43
CA ALA A 20 35.58 25.86 -11.58
C ALA A 20 34.08 25.62 -11.42
N THR A 21 33.46 25.00 -12.43
CA THR A 21 32.14 24.39 -12.28
C THR A 21 32.27 23.17 -11.36
N LEU A 22 32.03 23.36 -10.07
CA LEU A 22 31.74 22.24 -9.18
C LEU A 22 30.43 21.60 -9.66
N ALA A 23 30.56 20.43 -10.28
CA ALA A 23 29.44 19.58 -10.63
C ALA A 23 28.70 19.18 -9.35
N LEU A 24 27.52 19.77 -9.14
CA LEU A 24 26.53 19.25 -8.20
C LEU A 24 26.08 17.88 -8.72
N ALA A 25 26.71 16.80 -8.24
CA ALA A 25 26.22 15.46 -8.45
C ALA A 25 24.91 15.31 -7.66
N ALA A 26 23.80 15.65 -8.29
CA ALA A 26 22.48 15.30 -7.79
C ALA A 26 22.41 13.77 -7.75
N ALA A 27 22.50 13.19 -6.54
CA ALA A 27 22.19 11.80 -6.30
C ALA A 27 20.69 11.60 -6.55
N LEU A 28 20.33 11.38 -7.82
CA LEU A 28 19.01 10.91 -8.20
C LEU A 28 18.83 9.53 -7.55
N PRO A 29 17.81 9.31 -6.71
CA PRO A 29 17.54 7.97 -6.22
C PRO A 29 17.28 7.05 -7.42
N PRO A 30 17.74 5.78 -7.37
CA PRO A 30 17.51 4.85 -8.47
C PRO A 30 16.01 4.70 -8.70
N ALA A 31 15.58 4.86 -9.96
CA ALA A 31 14.19 4.79 -10.40
C ALA A 31 13.59 3.36 -10.34
N TRP A 32 14.21 2.44 -9.61
CA TRP A 32 13.83 1.03 -9.48
C TRP A 32 13.68 0.59 -8.03
N ALA A 33 13.47 1.54 -7.11
CA ALA A 33 12.87 1.18 -5.84
C ALA A 33 11.35 1.02 -6.05
N ASP A 34 10.94 -0.05 -6.75
CA ASP A 34 9.58 -0.59 -6.63
C ASP A 34 9.45 -1.18 -5.21
N GLY A 35 9.46 -0.30 -4.22
CA GLY A 35 9.35 -0.65 -2.82
C GLY A 35 7.94 -1.11 -2.53
N ALA A 36 7.82 -2.25 -1.85
CA ALA A 36 6.56 -2.78 -1.38
C ALA A 36 5.71 -1.65 -0.73
N PRO A 37 4.40 -1.57 -1.02
CA PRO A 37 3.59 -0.39 -0.72
C PRO A 37 3.72 0.04 0.75
N ALA A 38 3.76 1.35 0.97
CA ALA A 38 3.97 1.91 2.29
C ALA A 38 2.84 1.48 3.24
N LEU A 39 3.21 1.18 4.49
CA LEU A 39 2.23 0.92 5.53
C LEU A 39 1.48 2.22 5.86
N GLN A 40 0.17 2.12 6.04
CA GLN A 40 -0.78 3.17 6.39
C GLN A 40 -1.74 2.67 7.49
N GLY A 41 -2.76 3.46 7.82
CA GLY A 41 -3.68 3.18 8.93
C GLY A 41 -3.22 3.73 10.28
N PRO A 42 -3.99 3.53 11.35
CA PRO A 42 -3.65 4.06 12.68
C PRO A 42 -2.37 3.44 13.24
N ALA A 43 -1.66 4.14 14.14
CA ALA A 43 -0.41 3.66 14.75
C ALA A 43 -0.55 2.31 15.48
N ARG A 44 -1.76 1.96 15.92
CA ARG A 44 -2.09 0.69 16.58
C ARG A 44 -2.39 -0.46 15.60
N CYS A 45 -2.51 -0.18 14.31
CA CYS A 45 -2.80 -1.16 13.28
C CYS A 45 -2.37 -0.66 11.90
N ARG A 46 -1.14 -0.97 11.54
CA ARG A 46 -0.53 -0.59 10.26
C ARG A 46 -0.72 -1.68 9.22
N PHE A 47 -1.04 -1.28 7.99
CA PHE A 47 -1.25 -2.18 6.86
C PHE A 47 -0.91 -1.50 5.53
N ALA A 48 -0.59 -2.26 4.49
CA ALA A 48 -0.45 -1.77 3.13
C ALA A 48 -1.73 -2.08 2.33
N ALA A 49 -2.12 -1.17 1.44
CA ALA A 49 -3.09 -1.49 0.40
C ALA A 49 -2.40 -2.26 -0.75
N PRO A 50 -3.17 -2.95 -1.61
CA PRO A 50 -2.66 -3.39 -2.89
C PRO A 50 -2.06 -2.23 -3.70
N ALA A 51 -1.03 -2.50 -4.49
CA ALA A 51 -0.16 -1.48 -5.08
C ALA A 51 -0.84 -0.63 -6.17
N ASP A 52 -1.87 -1.17 -6.81
CA ASP A 52 -2.60 -0.60 -7.94
C ASP A 52 -3.86 0.19 -7.53
N TRP A 53 -4.11 0.35 -6.23
CA TRP A 53 -5.28 1.05 -5.73
C TRP A 53 -5.15 2.58 -5.86
N PRO A 54 -6.02 3.27 -6.64
CA PRO A 54 -5.93 4.72 -6.88
C PRO A 54 -6.10 5.64 -5.66
N THR A 55 -6.70 5.15 -4.56
CA THR A 55 -7.00 5.97 -3.37
C THR A 55 -6.14 5.60 -2.17
N ARG A 56 -5.81 6.62 -1.38
CA ARG A 56 -5.08 6.48 -0.10
C ARG A 56 -5.99 6.35 1.12
N ASP A 57 -7.30 6.65 1.02
CA ASP A 57 -8.23 6.37 2.12
C ASP A 57 -8.61 4.89 2.08
N VAL A 58 -7.76 4.07 2.66
CA VAL A 58 -8.00 2.64 2.80
C VAL A 58 -8.14 2.30 4.26
N ARG A 59 -9.11 1.43 4.58
CA ARG A 59 -9.41 1.02 5.96
C ARG A 59 -9.39 -0.48 6.09
N TRP A 60 -8.62 -0.96 7.06
CA TRP A 60 -8.60 -2.35 7.47
C TRP A 60 -9.71 -2.66 8.47
N SER A 61 -10.42 -3.77 8.23
CA SER A 61 -11.45 -4.32 9.10
C SER A 61 -11.10 -5.77 9.42
N GLY A 62 -10.24 -5.95 10.41
CA GLY A 62 -9.77 -7.24 10.88
C GLY A 62 -8.91 -7.08 12.12
N ALA A 63 -8.25 -8.15 12.53
CA ALA A 63 -7.39 -8.13 13.70
C ALA A 63 -6.07 -7.38 13.44
N CYS A 64 -5.45 -6.95 14.52
CA CYS A 64 -4.12 -6.37 14.53
C CYS A 64 -3.29 -7.12 15.56
N SER A 65 -2.07 -7.48 15.18
CA SER A 65 -1.14 -8.20 16.04
C SER A 65 -0.63 -7.33 17.19
N LYS A 66 0.06 -7.96 18.16
CA LYS A 66 0.77 -7.24 19.22
C LYS A 66 1.88 -6.32 18.68
N SER A 67 2.43 -6.62 17.51
CA SER A 67 3.38 -5.76 16.81
C SER A 67 2.71 -4.58 16.09
N ARG A 68 1.41 -4.36 16.30
CA ARG A 68 0.62 -3.25 15.74
C ARG A 68 0.50 -3.30 14.21
N LEU A 69 0.66 -4.49 13.62
CA LEU A 69 0.45 -4.72 12.19
C LEU A 69 -0.88 -5.44 12.00
N ALA A 70 -1.58 -5.16 10.91
CA ALA A 70 -2.77 -5.94 10.56
C ALA A 70 -2.38 -7.39 10.26
N GLU A 71 -3.14 -8.35 10.83
CA GLU A 71 -2.78 -9.76 10.80
C GLU A 71 -4.03 -10.63 10.75
N GLY A 72 -3.99 -11.70 9.96
CA GLY A 72 -5.09 -12.64 9.81
C GLY A 72 -6.19 -12.13 8.88
N ARG A 73 -7.37 -12.72 9.01
CA ARG A 73 -8.53 -12.46 8.13
C ARG A 73 -9.17 -11.10 8.38
N GLY A 74 -9.60 -10.47 7.31
CA GLY A 74 -10.38 -9.24 7.33
C GLY A 74 -10.61 -8.66 5.94
N VAL A 75 -11.02 -7.40 5.92
CA VAL A 75 -11.37 -6.70 4.67
C VAL A 75 -10.68 -5.34 4.62
N LEU A 76 -9.97 -5.08 3.53
CA LEU A 76 -9.52 -3.74 3.16
C LEU A 76 -10.58 -3.08 2.29
N ARG A 77 -10.88 -1.81 2.56
CA ARG A 77 -11.82 -1.01 1.76
C ARG A 77 -11.17 0.30 1.38
N ALA A 78 -11.13 0.57 0.09
CA ALA A 78 -10.71 1.84 -0.47
C ALA A 78 -11.93 2.76 -0.64
N TYR A 79 -11.78 4.01 -0.23
CA TYR A 79 -12.85 5.00 -0.26
C TYR A 79 -12.54 6.14 -1.22
N ASP A 80 -13.57 6.56 -1.92
CA ASP A 80 -13.68 7.86 -2.58
C ASP A 80 -14.79 8.64 -1.85
N GLY A 81 -14.36 9.53 -0.95
CA GLY A 81 -15.24 10.18 0.02
C GLY A 81 -15.93 9.16 0.93
N LYS A 82 -17.25 8.99 0.77
CA LYS A 82 -18.06 8.04 1.57
C LYS A 82 -18.33 6.72 0.84
N ARG A 83 -17.96 6.61 -0.42
CA ARG A 83 -18.23 5.45 -1.27
C ARG A 83 -17.06 4.49 -1.24
N VAL A 84 -17.33 3.21 -1.02
CA VAL A 84 -16.32 2.15 -1.23
C VAL A 84 -16.16 1.95 -2.73
N VAL A 85 -14.95 2.12 -3.24
CA VAL A 85 -14.63 1.97 -4.67
C VAL A 85 -13.89 0.69 -4.98
N MET A 86 -13.15 0.13 -4.01
CA MET A 86 -12.52 -1.19 -4.12
C MET A 86 -12.53 -1.86 -2.75
N ALA A 87 -12.54 -3.18 -2.76
CA ALA A 87 -12.43 -3.99 -1.56
C ALA A 87 -11.55 -5.21 -1.80
N PHE A 88 -10.74 -5.56 -0.82
CA PHE A 88 -10.00 -6.82 -0.77
C PHE A 88 -10.48 -7.62 0.43
N TYR A 89 -10.77 -8.89 0.19
CA TYR A 89 -11.25 -9.85 1.17
C TYR A 89 -10.21 -10.96 1.29
N GLY A 90 -9.70 -11.20 2.49
CA GLY A 90 -8.72 -12.26 2.70
C GLY A 90 -7.88 -12.06 3.93
N ARG A 91 -6.62 -12.51 3.85
CA ARG A 91 -5.64 -12.47 4.94
C ARG A 91 -4.57 -11.43 4.68
N LEU A 92 -4.23 -10.71 5.75
CA LEU A 92 -2.98 -9.97 5.83
C LEU A 92 -1.96 -10.72 6.70
N LYS A 93 -0.69 -10.61 6.34
CA LYS A 93 0.45 -11.11 7.11
C LYS A 93 1.47 -9.99 7.24
N ALA A 94 1.88 -9.68 8.47
CA ALA A 94 2.76 -8.55 8.78
C ALA A 94 2.29 -7.22 8.14
N GLY A 95 0.97 -6.99 8.15
CA GLY A 95 0.35 -5.79 7.59
C GLY A 95 0.22 -5.78 6.07
N ARG A 96 0.58 -6.83 5.34
CA ARG A 96 0.51 -6.86 3.87
C ARG A 96 -0.48 -7.92 3.38
N PRO A 97 -1.16 -7.69 2.24
CA PRO A 97 -1.96 -8.72 1.59
C PRO A 97 -1.13 -9.97 1.32
N ASP A 98 -1.66 -11.14 1.71
CA ASP A 98 -0.98 -12.44 1.58
C ASP A 98 -1.79 -13.36 0.65
N LEU A 99 -3.07 -13.56 0.95
CA LEU A 99 -3.95 -14.44 0.18
C LEU A 99 -5.40 -13.92 0.25
N GLY A 100 -6.08 -13.83 -0.90
CA GLY A 100 -7.47 -13.43 -0.95
C GLY A 100 -7.93 -12.97 -2.33
N ALA A 101 -9.05 -12.25 -2.37
CA ALA A 101 -9.65 -11.73 -3.58
C ALA A 101 -9.94 -10.24 -3.48
N ALA A 102 -9.55 -9.47 -4.50
CA ALA A 102 -9.95 -8.09 -4.68
C ALA A 102 -11.14 -8.00 -5.65
N GLU A 103 -12.09 -7.13 -5.33
CA GLU A 103 -13.18 -6.76 -6.24
C GLU A 103 -12.64 -5.83 -7.31
N VAL A 104 -12.82 -6.21 -8.58
CA VAL A 104 -12.40 -5.45 -9.77
C VAL A 104 -13.60 -5.24 -10.69
N GLU A 105 -13.45 -4.40 -11.70
CA GLU A 105 -14.51 -4.19 -12.68
C GLU A 105 -14.89 -5.52 -13.35
N GLY A 106 -16.16 -5.90 -13.21
CA GLY A 106 -16.70 -7.12 -13.83
C GLY A 106 -16.38 -8.44 -13.10
N GLY A 107 -15.69 -8.44 -11.95
CA GLY A 107 -15.42 -9.70 -11.25
C GLY A 107 -14.46 -9.62 -10.07
N TRP A 108 -13.64 -10.67 -9.92
CA TRP A 108 -12.73 -10.85 -8.80
C TRP A 108 -11.32 -11.16 -9.28
N LEU A 109 -10.34 -10.54 -8.63
CA LEU A 109 -8.93 -10.85 -8.79
C LEU A 109 -8.44 -11.59 -7.55
N ALA A 110 -8.44 -12.92 -7.61
CA ALA A 110 -8.05 -13.81 -6.53
C ALA A 110 -6.64 -14.35 -6.72
N GLY A 111 -5.94 -14.59 -5.61
CA GLY A 111 -4.64 -15.24 -5.62
C GLY A 111 -3.80 -14.91 -4.40
N ARG A 112 -2.52 -15.28 -4.48
CA ARG A 112 -1.48 -14.81 -3.56
C ARG A 112 -1.09 -13.38 -3.88
N TYR A 113 -0.70 -12.64 -2.86
CA TYR A 113 -0.21 -11.28 -3.02
C TYR A 113 1.25 -11.21 -2.60
N GLN A 114 2.08 -10.64 -3.47
CA GLN A 114 3.49 -10.35 -3.21
C GLN A 114 3.74 -8.87 -3.50
N ASP A 115 4.36 -8.18 -2.55
CA ASP A 115 4.60 -6.73 -2.65
C ASP A 115 3.35 -5.92 -3.00
N GLY A 116 2.20 -6.36 -2.48
CA GLY A 116 0.90 -5.72 -2.69
C GLY A 116 0.29 -5.96 -4.08
N ARG A 117 0.86 -6.84 -4.90
CA ARG A 117 0.30 -7.20 -6.20
C ARG A 117 -0.14 -8.66 -6.20
N PRO A 118 -1.26 -9.00 -6.86
CA PRO A 118 -1.61 -10.39 -7.07
C PRO A 118 -0.56 -11.06 -7.95
N VAL A 119 -0.05 -12.20 -7.50
CA VAL A 119 0.83 -13.06 -8.28
C VAL A 119 -0.04 -14.01 -9.06
N ASN A 120 0.04 -13.95 -10.39
CA ASN A 120 -0.57 -14.95 -11.24
C ASN A 120 0.42 -16.11 -11.43
N ASP A 121 0.27 -17.16 -10.62
CA ASP A 121 1.04 -18.40 -10.75
C ASP A 121 0.34 -19.45 -11.62
N GLY A 122 -0.87 -19.16 -12.12
CA GLY A 122 -1.69 -20.08 -12.90
C GLY A 122 -2.16 -21.31 -12.13
N ASP A 123 -1.92 -21.37 -10.81
CA ASP A 123 -2.25 -22.53 -10.00
C ASP A 123 -3.72 -22.46 -9.54
N ARG A 124 -4.54 -23.36 -10.10
CA ARG A 124 -5.94 -23.51 -9.73
C ARG A 124 -6.13 -23.72 -8.23
N ASN A 125 -5.23 -24.43 -7.55
CA ASN A 125 -5.34 -24.64 -6.11
C ASN A 125 -5.14 -23.34 -5.33
N THR A 126 -4.26 -22.47 -5.80
CA THR A 126 -4.05 -21.14 -5.22
C THR A 126 -5.29 -20.27 -5.38
N LEU A 127 -5.96 -20.32 -6.54
CA LEU A 127 -7.23 -19.61 -6.75
C LEU A 127 -8.33 -20.12 -5.82
N ILE A 128 -8.46 -21.45 -5.66
CA ILE A 128 -9.43 -22.08 -4.75
C ILE A 128 -9.20 -21.57 -3.32
N GLN A 129 -7.97 -21.67 -2.83
CA GLN A 129 -7.61 -21.21 -1.48
C GLN A 129 -7.86 -19.71 -1.29
N ALA A 130 -7.60 -18.90 -2.32
CA ALA A 130 -7.82 -17.45 -2.25
C ALA A 130 -9.31 -17.09 -2.14
N PHE A 131 -10.19 -17.73 -2.92
CA PHE A 131 -11.64 -17.52 -2.81
C PHE A 131 -12.22 -18.05 -1.50
N ASP A 132 -11.76 -19.21 -1.02
CA ASP A 132 -12.15 -19.75 0.28
C ASP A 132 -11.76 -18.80 1.42
N GLU A 133 -10.52 -18.31 1.42
CA GLU A 133 -10.02 -17.38 2.44
C GLU A 133 -10.77 -16.04 2.37
N ALA A 134 -11.07 -15.55 1.17
CA ALA A 134 -11.88 -14.35 0.94
C ALA A 134 -13.32 -14.51 1.48
N SER A 135 -13.99 -15.62 1.17
CA SER A 135 -15.32 -15.93 1.67
C SER A 135 -15.33 -16.02 3.21
N ALA A 136 -14.33 -16.69 3.79
CA ALA A 136 -14.17 -16.79 5.24
C ALA A 136 -13.95 -15.42 5.90
N ALA A 137 -13.14 -14.54 5.29
CA ALA A 137 -12.90 -13.19 5.78
C ALA A 137 -14.18 -12.34 5.77
N ALA A 138 -14.98 -12.40 4.70
CA ALA A 138 -16.28 -11.75 4.62
C ALA A 138 -17.26 -12.28 5.68
N ARG A 139 -17.34 -13.61 5.89
CA ARG A 139 -18.17 -14.22 6.96
C ARG A 139 -17.75 -13.76 8.36
N GLN A 140 -16.45 -13.66 8.61
CA GLN A 140 -15.93 -13.18 9.89
C GLN A 140 -16.36 -11.72 10.14
N LEU A 141 -16.23 -10.86 9.13
CA LEU A 141 -16.65 -9.47 9.24
C LEU A 141 -18.17 -9.33 9.41
N ALA A 142 -18.96 -10.11 8.67
CA ALA A 142 -20.41 -10.19 8.84
C ALA A 142 -20.80 -10.57 10.27
N ALA A 143 -20.14 -11.58 10.85
CA ALA A 143 -20.36 -11.98 12.23
C ALA A 143 -20.01 -10.87 13.23
N GLY A 144 -18.94 -10.11 12.98
CA GLY A 144 -18.60 -8.92 13.77
C GLY A 144 -19.73 -7.88 13.76
N TYR A 145 -20.27 -7.56 12.59
CA TYR A 145 -21.41 -6.63 12.48
C TYR A 145 -22.68 -7.16 13.14
N ARG A 146 -22.97 -8.47 13.07
CA ARG A 146 -24.09 -9.08 13.79
C ARG A 146 -23.96 -8.87 15.30
N LYS A 147 -22.77 -9.13 15.86
CA LYS A 147 -22.50 -8.93 17.28
C LYS A 147 -22.64 -7.46 17.72
N ALA A 148 -22.35 -6.52 16.82
CA ALA A 148 -22.51 -5.09 17.04
C ALA A 148 -23.94 -4.57 16.78
N GLY A 149 -24.92 -5.45 16.50
CA GLY A 149 -26.31 -5.05 16.22
C GLY A 149 -26.54 -4.42 14.84
N ASN A 150 -25.55 -4.45 13.94
CA ASN A 150 -25.65 -3.88 12.60
C ASN A 150 -26.05 -4.96 11.58
N ALA A 151 -27.35 -5.24 11.51
CA ALA A 151 -27.92 -6.27 10.64
C ALA A 151 -27.70 -5.98 9.14
N ALA A 152 -27.76 -4.71 8.73
CA ALA A 152 -27.60 -4.31 7.33
C ALA A 152 -26.18 -4.61 6.82
N SER A 153 -25.16 -4.20 7.57
CA SER A 153 -23.76 -4.50 7.20
C SER A 153 -23.45 -5.99 7.29
N ALA A 154 -24.00 -6.67 8.31
CA ALA A 154 -23.88 -8.13 8.41
C ALA A 154 -24.42 -8.84 7.17
N ARG A 155 -25.62 -8.48 6.69
CA ARG A 155 -26.21 -9.05 5.48
C ARG A 155 -25.36 -8.77 4.24
N HIS A 156 -24.93 -7.53 4.06
CA HIS A 156 -24.05 -7.15 2.95
C HIS A 156 -22.80 -8.03 2.85
N TYR A 157 -22.07 -8.23 3.97
CA TYR A 157 -20.88 -9.08 3.96
C TYR A 157 -21.18 -10.57 3.86
N GLN A 158 -22.34 -11.02 4.34
CA GLN A 158 -22.80 -12.39 4.12
C GLN A 158 -23.08 -12.64 2.63
N ASP A 159 -23.68 -11.69 1.93
CA ASP A 159 -23.96 -11.78 0.49
C ASP A 159 -22.63 -11.80 -0.30
N LYS A 160 -21.66 -10.96 0.07
CA LYS A 160 -20.30 -10.99 -0.50
C LYS A 160 -19.61 -12.33 -0.29
N ALA A 161 -19.70 -12.91 0.91
CA ALA A 161 -19.15 -14.23 1.17
C ALA A 161 -19.77 -15.33 0.27
N THR A 162 -21.07 -15.24 0.01
CA THR A 162 -21.76 -16.17 -0.92
C THR A 162 -21.32 -15.97 -2.36
N GLN A 163 -21.16 -14.72 -2.82
CA GLN A 163 -20.65 -14.42 -4.17
C GLN A 163 -19.23 -14.98 -4.39
N LEU A 164 -18.36 -14.83 -3.39
CA LEU A 164 -17.00 -15.37 -3.40
C LEU A 164 -16.99 -16.91 -3.41
N ALA A 165 -17.86 -17.55 -2.61
CA ALA A 165 -17.95 -19.02 -2.57
C ALA A 165 -18.40 -19.62 -3.92
N ARG A 166 -19.34 -18.95 -4.61
CA ARG A 166 -19.83 -19.36 -5.94
C ARG A 166 -18.77 -19.29 -7.04
N GLN A 167 -17.60 -18.69 -6.80
CA GLN A 167 -16.50 -18.73 -7.76
C GLN A 167 -15.86 -20.12 -7.86
N LEU A 168 -16.19 -21.01 -6.92
CA LEU A 168 -15.65 -22.38 -6.82
C LEU A 168 -16.63 -23.45 -7.29
N ASP A 169 -17.91 -23.10 -7.46
CA ASP A 169 -18.98 -23.97 -7.94
C ASP A 169 -18.93 -24.11 -9.48
#